data_AF-A0A7V9JTR9-F1
#
_entry.id   AF-A0A7V9JTR9-F1
#
_cell.length_a   1.000
_cell.length_b   1.000
_cell.length_c   1.000
_cell.angle_alpha   90.00
_cell.angle_beta   90.00
_cell.angle_gamma   90.00
#
_symmetry.space_group_name_H-M   'P 1'
#
loop_
_entity.id
_entity.type
_entity.pdbx_description
1 polymer ?
#
loop_
_entity_poly.entity_id
_entity_poly.type
_entity_poly.pdbx_seq_one_letter_code
_entity_poly.pdbx_strand_id
1 'polypeptide(L)'
;MALPRSEYPRPQFRRADWQCLNGTWEFEIDSGDSGFERGLGRKFPLDITVPFCPESKLSGVEHVDRMLAVWYRRQISVPKAWAGRRILLHFGAVDYDATVWV
;
A
#
# COMPACT_ATOMS: atom_id res chain seq x y z
N MET A 1 -11.43 0.51 13.48
CA MET A 1 -10.99 -0.87 13.24
C MET A 1 -9.53 -1.01 13.64
N ALA A 2 -9.12 -2.18 14.12
CA ALA A 2 -7.71 -2.46 14.42
C ALA A 2 -6.90 -2.57 13.13
N LEU A 3 -5.62 -2.17 13.17
CA LEU A 3 -4.70 -2.32 12.04
C LEU A 3 -4.49 -3.82 11.75
N PRO A 4 -4.79 -4.31 10.54
CA PRO A 4 -4.59 -5.72 10.21
C PRO A 4 -3.10 -6.03 10.16
N ARG A 5 -2.71 -7.18 10.73
CA ARG A 5 -1.33 -7.67 10.72
C ARG A 5 -0.33 -6.61 11.20
N SER A 6 -0.61 -5.97 12.33
CA SER A 6 0.20 -4.87 12.87
C SER A 6 1.51 -5.33 13.54
N GLU A 7 1.73 -6.63 13.66
CA GLU A 7 2.97 -7.22 14.13
C GLU A 7 4.17 -6.84 13.25
N TYR A 8 5.35 -6.69 13.85
CA TYR A 8 6.57 -6.40 13.11
C TYR A 8 7.01 -7.64 12.32
N PRO A 9 7.31 -7.54 11.00
CA PRO A 9 7.56 -8.71 10.15
C PRO A 9 8.72 -9.62 10.59
N ARG A 10 9.74 -9.06 11.25
CA ARG A 10 10.89 -9.81 11.79
C ARG A 10 11.06 -9.53 13.29
N PRO A 11 10.33 -10.23 14.18
CA PRO A 11 10.26 -9.89 15.60
C PRO A 11 11.62 -9.76 16.29
N GLN A 12 12.60 -10.61 15.91
CA GLN A 12 13.96 -10.58 16.47
C GLN A 12 14.79 -9.36 16.02
N PHE A 13 14.41 -8.71 14.91
CA PHE A 13 15.11 -7.55 14.33
C PHE A 13 14.23 -6.29 14.39
N ARG A 14 13.38 -6.20 15.41
CA ARG A 14 12.44 -5.09 15.58
C ARG A 14 13.19 -3.78 15.82
N ARG A 15 12.86 -2.77 15.02
CA ARG A 15 13.27 -1.38 15.27
C ARG A 15 12.24 -0.69 16.15
N ALA A 16 12.71 0.13 17.08
CA ALA A 16 11.83 0.93 17.95
C ALA A 16 11.03 1.95 17.14
N ASP A 17 11.71 2.64 16.23
CA ASP A 17 11.13 3.60 15.29
C ASP A 17 10.59 2.88 14.04
N TRP A 18 9.37 2.36 14.16
CA TRP A 18 8.66 1.69 13.08
C TRP A 18 7.17 2.03 13.10
N GLN A 19 6.59 2.18 11.91
CA GLN A 19 5.16 2.42 11.74
C GLN A 19 4.60 1.38 10.77
N CYS A 20 3.55 0.68 11.19
CA CYS A 20 2.79 -0.19 10.30
C CYS A 20 1.96 0.67 9.34
N LEU A 21 2.09 0.42 8.04
CA LEU A 21 1.28 1.07 7.00
C LEU A 21 0.18 0.16 6.45
N ASN A 22 -0.17 -0.91 7.16
CA ASN A 22 -1.35 -1.72 6.83
C ASN A 22 -2.65 -0.93 7.10
N GLY A 23 -3.78 -1.49 6.68
CA GLY A 23 -5.09 -0.84 6.76
C GLY A 23 -5.53 -0.28 5.41
N THR A 24 -6.38 0.73 5.43
CA THR A 24 -7.02 1.28 4.23
C THR A 24 -6.06 2.10 3.38
N TRP A 25 -6.04 1.80 2.09
CA TRP A 25 -5.39 2.56 1.03
C TRP A 25 -6.45 2.88 -0.03
N GLU A 26 -6.29 4.01 -0.70
CA GLU A 26 -7.08 4.29 -1.91
C GLU A 26 -6.60 3.37 -3.04
N PHE A 27 -7.53 2.90 -3.87
CA PHE A 27 -7.30 1.86 -4.86
C PHE A 27 -8.00 2.15 -6.20
N GLU A 28 -7.32 1.83 -7.30
CA GLU A 28 -7.90 1.88 -8.65
C GLU A 28 -7.36 0.72 -9.49
N ILE A 29 -8.25 0.06 -10.23
CA ILE A 29 -7.87 -0.91 -11.25
C ILE A 29 -7.62 -0.14 -12.54
N ASP A 30 -6.44 -0.33 -13.14
CA ASP A 30 -6.04 0.29 -14.40
C ASP A 30 -5.86 -0.79 -15.46
N SER A 31 -6.99 -1.20 -16.07
CA SER A 31 -7.00 -2.29 -17.06
C SER A 31 -6.14 -2.01 -18.30
N GLY A 32 -5.78 -0.76 -18.56
CA GLY A 32 -4.98 -0.34 -19.70
C GLY A 32 -3.50 -0.11 -19.41
N ASP A 33 -3.06 -0.25 -18.14
CA ASP A 33 -1.69 0.06 -17.70
C ASP A 33 -1.18 1.40 -18.28
N SER A 34 -1.97 2.45 -18.06
CA SER A 34 -1.82 3.76 -18.71
C SER A 34 -1.85 4.92 -17.71
N GLY A 35 -1.97 4.61 -16.42
CA GLY A 35 -2.13 5.59 -15.36
C GLY A 35 -0.97 6.57 -15.30
N PHE A 36 0.26 6.11 -15.56
CA PHE A 36 1.43 6.98 -15.53
C PHE A 36 1.35 8.05 -16.62
N GLU A 37 1.08 7.67 -17.87
CA GLU A 37 0.94 8.58 -19.02
C GLU A 37 -0.24 9.53 -18.85
N ARG A 38 -1.31 9.07 -18.18
CA ARG A 38 -2.49 9.90 -17.86
C ARG A 38 -2.25 10.84 -16.67
N GLY A 39 -1.08 10.80 -16.03
CA GLY A 39 -0.77 11.62 -14.85
C GLY A 39 -1.65 11.27 -13.65
N LEU A 40 -1.90 9.97 -13.42
CA LEU A 40 -2.76 9.49 -12.36
C LEU A 40 -2.17 9.86 -10.98
N GLY A 41 -2.74 10.89 -10.35
CA GLY A 41 -2.35 11.34 -9.00
C GLY A 41 -3.51 11.89 -8.17
N ARG A 42 -4.74 11.78 -8.69
CA ARG A 42 -5.98 12.19 -8.01
C ARG A 42 -6.39 11.16 -6.95
N LYS A 43 -7.43 11.48 -6.17
CA LYS A 43 -8.10 10.52 -5.29
C LYS A 43 -8.64 9.34 -6.11
N PHE A 44 -8.42 8.11 -5.63
CA PHE A 44 -8.94 6.91 -6.29
C PHE A 44 -10.37 6.58 -5.82
N PRO A 45 -11.18 5.91 -6.67
CA PRO A 45 -12.61 5.71 -6.40
C PRO A 45 -12.90 4.59 -5.41
N LEU A 46 -11.97 3.66 -5.19
CA LEU A 46 -12.12 2.52 -4.30
C LEU A 46 -11.16 2.62 -3.11
N ASP A 47 -11.44 1.81 -2.10
CA ASP A 47 -10.55 1.56 -0.98
C ASP A 47 -10.17 0.08 -0.95
N ILE A 48 -8.95 -0.22 -0.53
CA ILE A 48 -8.46 -1.58 -0.31
C ILE A 48 -7.80 -1.72 1.06
N THR A 49 -8.04 -2.84 1.73
CA THR A 49 -7.42 -3.19 3.01
C THR A 49 -6.12 -3.95 2.79
N VAL A 50 -4.99 -3.26 2.89
CA VAL A 50 -3.64 -3.86 2.89
C VAL A 50 -3.41 -4.59 4.22
N PRO A 51 -2.91 -5.84 4.23
CA PRO A 51 -2.11 -6.49 3.17
C PRO A 51 -2.87 -7.54 2.33
N PHE A 52 -4.19 -7.47 2.23
CA PHE A 52 -4.96 -8.45 1.46
C PHE A 52 -4.95 -8.09 -0.03
N CYS A 53 -4.84 -9.10 -0.89
CA CYS A 53 -4.88 -8.91 -2.34
C CYS A 53 -6.30 -8.51 -2.82
N PRO A 54 -6.43 -7.82 -3.97
CA PRO A 54 -7.73 -7.34 -4.47
C PRO A 54 -8.78 -8.45 -4.66
N GLU A 55 -8.35 -9.67 -4.98
CA GLU A 55 -9.20 -10.85 -5.17
C GLU A 55 -9.82 -11.35 -3.85
N SER A 56 -9.22 -11.00 -2.72
CA SER A 56 -9.69 -11.47 -1.41
C SER A 56 -10.89 -10.68 -0.91
N LYS A 57 -11.87 -11.39 -0.34
CA LYS A 57 -12.96 -10.77 0.46
C LYS A 57 -12.46 -9.86 1.57
N LEU A 58 -11.31 -10.20 2.17
CA LEU A 58 -10.74 -9.44 3.29
C LEU A 58 -10.19 -8.07 2.87
N SER A 59 -9.93 -7.87 1.57
CA SER A 59 -9.45 -6.59 1.05
C SER A 59 -10.59 -5.56 0.93
N GLY A 60 -11.83 -6.03 0.84
CA GLY A 60 -13.01 -5.21 0.55
C GLY A 60 -13.26 -4.98 -0.95
N VAL A 61 -12.37 -5.48 -1.83
CA VAL A 61 -12.51 -5.31 -3.29
C VAL A 61 -13.17 -6.54 -3.93
N GLU A 62 -12.72 -7.76 -3.59
CA GLU A 62 -13.21 -9.05 -4.13
C GLU A 62 -13.27 -9.08 -5.68
N HIS A 63 -12.29 -8.48 -6.35
CA HIS A 63 -12.20 -8.49 -7.81
C HIS A 63 -11.32 -9.65 -8.28
N VAL A 64 -11.94 -10.69 -8.83
CA VAL A 64 -11.27 -11.96 -9.19
C VAL A 64 -10.87 -12.07 -10.66
N ASP A 65 -11.29 -11.12 -11.49
CA ASP A 65 -10.90 -11.07 -12.90
C ASP A 65 -9.46 -10.58 -13.04
N ARG A 66 -8.88 -10.80 -14.23
CA ARG A 66 -7.52 -10.38 -14.53
C ARG A 66 -7.38 -8.85 -14.47
N MET A 67 -6.51 -8.37 -13.60
CA MET A 67 -6.07 -6.98 -13.54
C MET A 67 -4.70 -6.86 -14.22
N LEU A 68 -4.56 -5.94 -15.17
CA LEU A 68 -3.27 -5.68 -15.84
C LEU A 68 -2.36 -4.83 -14.96
N ALA A 69 -2.89 -3.73 -14.45
CA ALA A 69 -2.25 -2.87 -13.47
C ALA A 69 -3.25 -2.42 -12.41
N VAL A 70 -2.72 -2.10 -11.23
CA VAL A 70 -3.48 -1.57 -10.10
C VAL A 70 -2.69 -0.45 -9.43
N TRP A 71 -3.40 0.54 -8.92
CA TRP A 71 -2.81 1.69 -8.25
C TRP A 71 -3.22 1.71 -6.79
N TYR A 72 -2.24 1.98 -5.94
CA TYR A 72 -2.41 2.16 -4.50
C TYR A 72 -1.97 3.56 -4.12
N ARG A 73 -2.78 4.28 -3.34
CA ARG A 73 -2.42 5.61 -2.83
C ARG A 73 -2.72 5.71 -1.35
N ARG A 74 -1.78 6.28 -0.61
CA ARG A 74 -1.95 6.57 0.81
C ARG A 74 -1.17 7.81 1.21
N GLN A 75 -1.84 8.68 1.97
CA GLN A 75 -1.16 9.75 2.68
C GLN A 75 -0.56 9.20 3.97
N ILE A 76 0.73 9.45 4.17
CA ILE A 76 1.46 9.02 5.36
C ILE A 76 1.99 10.25 6.11
N SER A 77 1.95 10.19 7.43
CA SER A 77 2.55 11.22 8.29
C SER A 77 3.82 10.66 8.91
N VAL A 78 4.96 11.20 8.50
CA VAL A 78 6.26 10.86 9.09
C VAL A 78 6.36 11.52 10.47
N PRO A 79 6.60 10.75 11.56
CA PRO A 79 6.78 11.31 12.88
C PRO A 79 7.91 12.36 12.92
N LYS A 80 7.66 13.52 13.55
CA LYS A 80 8.67 14.59 13.68
C LYS A 80 9.97 14.11 14.34
N ALA A 81 9.87 13.14 15.24
CA ALA A 81 11.02 12.52 15.91
C ALA A 81 11.99 11.80 14.95
N TRP A 82 11.56 11.51 13.72
CA TRP A 82 12.39 10.86 12.69
C TRP A 82 13.10 11.87 11.77
N ALA A 83 12.93 13.18 11.99
CA ALA A 83 13.55 14.22 11.17
C ALA A 83 15.09 14.09 11.12
N GLY A 84 15.67 14.40 9.95
CA GLY A 84 17.12 14.30 9.71
C GLY A 84 17.65 12.86 9.55
N ARG A 85 16.79 11.85 9.58
CA ARG A 85 17.15 10.44 9.38
C ARG A 85 16.77 9.95 8.00
N ARG A 86 17.40 8.86 7.55
CA ARG A 86 16.97 8.14 6.34
C ARG A 86 15.70 7.33 6.65
N ILE A 87 14.59 7.71 6.03
CA ILE A 87 13.32 6.99 6.13
C ILE A 87 13.30 5.89 5.06
N LEU A 88 12.86 4.69 5.45
CA LEU A 88 12.70 3.56 4.54
C LEU A 88 11.23 3.17 4.48
N LEU A 89 10.64 3.25 3.29
CA LEU A 89 9.35 2.63 3.00
C LEU A 89 9.62 1.16 2.64
N HIS A 90 9.02 0.23 3.39
CA HIS A 90 9.30 -1.19 3.25
C HIS A 90 8.03 -1.95 2.85
N PHE A 91 8.04 -2.54 1.66
CA PHE A 91 7.02 -3.49 1.21
C PHE A 91 7.47 -4.90 1.54
N GLY A 92 6.63 -5.69 2.22
CA GLY A 92 6.96 -7.08 2.56
C GLY A 92 7.03 -7.96 1.32
N ALA A 93 6.08 -7.75 0.42
CA ALA A 93 6.03 -8.31 -0.93
C ALA A 93 5.15 -7.40 -1.79
N VAL A 94 5.43 -7.35 -3.09
CA VAL A 94 4.52 -6.85 -4.12
C VAL A 94 4.56 -7.88 -5.25
N ASP A 95 3.41 -8.20 -5.83
CA ASP A 95 3.29 -9.13 -6.94
C ASP A 95 2.62 -8.43 -8.13
N TYR A 96 3.17 -8.44 -9.34
CA TYR A 96 4.47 -9.01 -9.74
C TYR A 96 5.62 -7.97 -9.79
N ASP A 97 5.30 -6.74 -10.19
CA ASP A 97 6.23 -5.61 -10.30
C ASP A 97 5.63 -4.36 -9.64
N ALA A 98 6.48 -3.41 -9.24
CA ALA A 98 6.02 -2.15 -8.65
C ALA A 98 6.93 -0.97 -8.96
N THR A 99 6.31 0.11 -9.40
CA THR A 99 6.89 1.46 -9.37
C THR A 99 6.30 2.23 -8.19
N VAL A 100 7.15 2.96 -7.47
CA VAL A 100 6.75 3.69 -6.25
C VAL A 100 7.09 5.17 -6.40
N TRP A 101 6.13 6.02 -6.07
CA TRP A 101 6.27 7.48 -6.04
C TRP A 101 6.04 7.98 -4.60
N VAL A 102 6.88 8.91 -4.15
CA VAL A 102 6.85 9.50 -2.79
C VAL A 102 6.96 11.01 -2.88
#